data_AF-A0A6V7IDP2-F1
#
_entry.id   AF-A0A6V7IDP2-F1
#
_cell.length_a   1.000
_cell.length_b   1.000
_cell.length_c   1.000
_cell.angle_alpha   90.00
_cell.angle_beta   90.00
_cell.angle_gamma   90.00
#
_symmetry.space_group_name_H-M   'P 1'
#
loop_
_entity.id
_entity.type
_entity.pdbx_description
1 polymer ?
#
loop_
_entity_poly.entity_id
_entity_poly.type
_entity_poly.pdbx_seq_one_letter_code
_entity_poly.pdbx_strand_id
1 'polypeptide(L)' 'QELGTLKGHTGEVIALHYNDDGNRIITGSFDGTIGIWDTRTF' A
#
# COMPACT_ATOMS: atom_id res chain seq x y z
N GLN A 1 8.60 -16.81 -1.83
CA GLN A 1 7.34 -17.08 -1.11
C GLN A 1 6.64 -15.75 -0.92
N GLU A 2 5.37 -15.64 -1.26
CA GLU A 2 4.57 -14.43 -0.99
C GLU A 2 4.26 -14.38 0.52
N LEU A 3 4.46 -13.21 1.15
CA LEU A 3 4.19 -13.01 2.59
C LEU A 3 2.76 -12.55 2.86
N GLY A 4 2.16 -11.81 1.94
CA GLY A 4 0.80 -11.32 2.02
C GLY A 4 0.47 -10.39 0.85
N THR A 5 -0.82 -10.07 0.71
CA THR A 5 -1.33 -9.14 -0.30
C THR A 5 -2.17 -8.07 0.39
N LEU A 6 -1.85 -6.80 0.13
CA LEU A 6 -2.67 -5.66 0.52
C LEU A 6 -3.85 -5.54 -0.44
N LYS A 7 -5.07 -5.69 0.08
CA LYS A 7 -6.31 -5.67 -0.71
C LYS A 7 -7.08 -4.39 -0.43
N GLY A 8 -7.55 -3.73 -1.49
CA GLY A 8 -8.45 -2.59 -1.37
C GLY A 8 -8.54 -1.76 -2.66
N HIS A 9 -7.41 -1.60 -3.35
CA HIS A 9 -7.42 -0.93 -4.65
C HIS A 9 -8.21 -1.75 -5.68
N THR A 10 -9.01 -1.05 -6.46
CA THR A 10 -9.81 -1.62 -7.57
C THR A 10 -9.20 -1.30 -8.93
N GLY A 11 -8.17 -0.44 -8.96
CA GLY A 11 -7.38 -0.07 -10.12
C GLY A 11 -5.90 -0.41 -9.95
N GLU A 12 -5.12 -0.14 -11.00
CA GLU A 12 -3.67 -0.35 -10.99
C GLU A 12 -2.98 0.55 -9.97
N VAL A 13 -2.11 -0.02 -9.14
CA VAL A 13 -1.22 0.74 -8.26
C VAL A 13 -0.08 1.32 -9.10
N ILE A 14 0.04 2.64 -9.12
CA ILE A 14 1.01 3.37 -9.95
C ILE A 14 2.13 4.04 -9.14
N ALA A 15 1.96 4.15 -7.83
CA ALA A 15 2.92 4.78 -6.95
C ALA A 15 3.02 4.03 -5.62
N LEU A 16 4.24 3.96 -5.07
CA LEU A 16 4.55 3.32 -3.80
C LEU A 16 5.54 4.19 -3.02
N HIS A 17 5.27 4.40 -1.73
CA HIS A 17 6.14 5.13 -0.82
C HIS A 17 6.15 4.48 0.57
N TYR A 18 7.30 4.47 1.22
CA TYR A 18 7.46 4.07 2.62
C TYR A 18 7.77 5.31 3.46
N ASN A 19 7.21 5.42 4.65
CA ASN A 19 7.68 6.45 5.58
C ASN A 19 9.04 6.06 6.19
N ASP A 20 9.75 7.04 6.76
CA ASP A 20 11.11 6.87 7.27
C ASP A 20 11.24 5.74 8.31
N ASP A 21 10.22 5.58 9.16
CA ASP A 21 10.17 4.52 10.19
C ASP A 21 9.75 3.14 9.65
N GLY A 22 9.41 3.03 8.36
CA GLY A 22 8.98 1.80 7.70
C GLY A 22 7.68 1.19 8.23
N ASN A 23 6.95 1.92 9.10
CA ASN A 23 5.70 1.43 9.70
C ASN A 23 4.45 1.72 8.86
N ARG A 24 4.60 2.48 7.77
CA ARG A 24 3.52 2.79 6.83
C ARG A 24 3.97 2.59 5.39
N ILE A 25 3.09 1.95 4.62
CA ILE A 25 3.15 1.94 3.16
C ILE A 25 2.04 2.86 2.66
N ILE A 26 2.38 3.73 1.71
CA ILE A 26 1.44 4.59 1.01
C ILE A 26 1.43 4.18 -0.46
N THR A 27 0.25 3.90 -1.01
CA THR A 27 0.06 3.51 -2.41
C THR A 27 -0.88 4.47 -3.12
N GLY A 28 -0.56 4.86 -4.35
CA GLY A 28 -1.46 5.60 -5.23
C GLY A 28 -2.00 4.69 -6.34
N SER A 29 -3.29 4.77 -6.64
CA SER A 29 -3.96 3.90 -7.61
C SER A 29 -4.75 4.68 -8.66
N PHE A 30 -4.89 4.10 -9.85
CA PHE A 30 -5.79 4.59 -10.91
C PHE A 30 -7.27 4.53 -10.53
N ASP A 31 -7.65 3.86 -9.44
CA ASP A 31 -9.01 3.96 -8.88
C ASP A 31 -9.33 5.32 -8.25
N GLY A 32 -8.37 6.25 -8.24
CA GLY A 32 -8.54 7.61 -7.71
C GLY A 32 -8.36 7.70 -6.20
N THR A 33 -7.86 6.65 -5.55
CA THR A 33 -7.63 6.61 -4.10
C THR A 33 -6.17 6.46 -3.72
N ILE A 34 -5.88 6.84 -2.48
CA ILE A 34 -4.60 6.58 -1.81
C ILE A 34 -4.85 5.53 -0.72
N GLY A 35 -4.08 4.44 -0.76
CA GLY A 35 -4.05 3.44 0.30
C GLY A 35 -2.98 3.78 1.33
N ILE A 36 -3.32 3.68 2.62
CA ILE A 36 -2.37 3.82 3.73
C ILE A 36 -2.44 2.54 4.55
N TRP A 37 -1.31 1.84 4.67
CA TRP A 37 -1.25 0.49 5.22
C TRP A 37 -0.26 0.46 6.39
N ASP A 38 -0.65 -0.14 7.51
CA ASP A 38 0.23 -0.32 8.68
C ASP A 38 1.03 -1.62 8.60
N THR A 39 2.34 -1.52 8.36
CA THR A 39 3.21 -2.71 8.17
C THR A 39 3.36 -3.58 9.41
N ARG A 40 2.88 -3.14 10.57
CA ARG A 40 2.87 -3.93 11.81
C ARG A 40 1.68 -4.87 11.92
N THR A 41 0.67 -4.71 11.06
CA THR A 41 -0.58 -5.47 11.09
C THR A 41 -0.71 -6.49 9.96
N PHE A 42 0.34 -6.66 9.15
CA PHE A 42 0.39 -7.61 8.04
C PHE A 42 1.50 -8.64 8.24
#